data_AF-A0A820NR62-F1
#
_entry.id   AF-A0A820NR62-F1
#
_cell.length_a   1.000
_cell.length_b   1.000
_cell.length_c   1.000
_cell.angle_alpha   90.00
_cell.angle_beta   90.00
_cell.angle_gamma   90.00
#
_symmetry.space_group_name_H-M   'P 1'
#
loop_
_entity.id
_entity.type
_entity.pdbx_description
1 polymer ?
#
loop_
_entity_poly.entity_id
_entity_poly.type
_entity_poly.pdbx_seq_one_letter_code
_entity_poly.pdbx_strand_id
1 'polypeptide(L)' 'MIHQVKLLFFVSYILFNQYPIETTIFTCNTFASCGCSRYNVAINARIIGGEPAVNHSWGWAVSLRVLN' A
#
# COMPACT_ATOMS: atom_id res chain seq x y z
N MET A 1 37.98 9.13 16.90
CA MET A 1 37.38 8.15 15.96
C MET A 1 35.97 7.69 16.37
N ILE A 2 35.69 7.44 17.67
CA ILE A 2 34.38 6.96 18.18
C ILE A 2 33.20 7.96 18.04
N HIS A 3 33.45 9.28 18.15
CA HIS A 3 32.40 10.30 18.03
C HIS A 3 31.80 10.40 16.62
N GLN A 4 32.61 10.20 15.58
CA GLN A 4 32.19 10.24 14.18
C GLN A 4 31.22 9.08 13.87
N VAL A 5 31.47 7.90 14.43
CA VAL A 5 30.61 6.72 14.28
C VAL A 5 29.25 6.93 14.94
N LYS A 6 29.20 7.50 16.15
CA LYS A 6 27.94 7.85 16.83
C LYS A 6 27.10 8.83 16.03
N LEU A 7 27.73 9.83 15.40
CA LEU A 7 27.05 10.80 14.55
C LEU A 7 26.40 10.11 13.34
N LEU A 8 27.11 9.20 12.68
CA LEU A 8 26.58 8.44 11.54
C LEU A 8 25.39 7.55 11.92
N PHE A 9 25.43 6.88 13.07
CA PHE A 9 24.28 6.12 13.57
C PHE A 9 23.08 7.01 13.88
N PHE A 10 23.31 8.18 14.47
CA PHE A 10 22.25 9.14 14.77
C PHE A 10 21.62 9.69 13.49
N VAL A 11 22.43 10.05 12.49
CA VAL A 11 21.96 10.51 11.17
C VAL A 11 21.17 9.41 10.46
N SER A 12 21.67 8.17 10.43
CA SER A 12 20.97 7.02 9.84
C SER A 12 19.61 6.77 10.50
N TYR A 13 19.54 6.85 11.83
CA TYR A 13 18.30 6.71 12.59
C TYR A 13 17.31 7.82 12.28
N ILE A 14 17.75 9.07 12.22
CA ILE A 14 16.88 10.21 11.86
C ILE A 14 16.36 10.05 10.42
N LEU A 15 17.23 9.71 9.47
CA LEU A 15 16.82 9.45 8.10
C LEU A 15 15.80 8.29 8.03
N PHE A 16 16.02 7.18 8.73
CA PHE A 16 15.09 6.04 8.79
C PHE A 16 13.68 6.40 9.25
N ASN A 17 13.55 7.28 10.24
CA ASN A 17 12.25 7.71 10.77
C ASN A 17 11.57 8.78 9.90
N GLN A 18 12.26 9.35 8.89
CA GLN A 18 11.74 10.43 8.05
C GLN A 18 11.05 9.95 6.77
N TYR A 19 11.07 8.66 6.45
CA TYR A 19 10.36 8.13 5.29
C TYR A 19 9.00 7.56 5.75
N PRO A 20 7.92 8.34 5.75
CA PRO A 20 6.60 7.77 5.97
C PRO A 20 6.33 6.76 4.85
N ILE A 21 5.82 5.60 5.23
CA ILE A 21 5.31 4.65 4.24
C ILE A 21 4.08 5.31 3.61
N GLU A 22 4.18 5.69 2.34
CA GLU A 22 3.11 6.40 1.64
C GLU A 22 1.95 5.43 1.38
N THR A 23 0.89 5.58 2.16
CA THR A 23 -0.32 4.78 1.98
C THR A 23 -1.18 5.39 0.88
N THR A 24 -1.60 4.58 -0.08
CA THR A 24 -2.51 5.02 -1.14
C THR A 24 -3.91 4.57 -0.80
N ILE A 25 -4.84 5.51 -0.70
CA ILE A 25 -6.24 5.22 -0.35
C ILE A 25 -7.10 5.35 -1.61
N PHE A 26 -7.69 4.24 -2.03
CA PHE A 26 -8.70 4.18 -3.07
C PHE A 26 -10.07 4.45 -2.44
N THR A 27 -10.65 5.60 -2.74
CA THR A 27 -11.95 6.01 -2.20
C THR A 27 -13.09 5.53 -3.08
N CYS A 28 -14.14 5.02 -2.45
CA CYS A 28 -15.35 4.56 -3.10
C CYS A 28 -16.32 5.74 -3.24
N ASN A 29 -16.59 6.17 -4.47
CA ASN A 29 -17.65 7.13 -4.75
C ASN A 29 -18.98 6.39 -4.97
N THR A 30 -19.85 6.40 -3.97
CA THR A 30 -21.16 5.72 -4.04
C THR A 30 -22.14 6.35 -5.04
N PHE A 31 -21.86 7.56 -5.52
CA PHE A 31 -22.67 8.23 -6.55
C PHE A 31 -22.19 7.90 -7.98
N ALA A 32 -21.01 7.29 -8.13
CA ALA A 32 -20.51 6.90 -9.44
C ALA A 32 -21.22 5.63 -9.93
N SER A 33 -21.51 5.57 -11.22
CA SER A 33 -22.12 4.39 -11.85
C SER A 33 -21.19 3.17 -11.90
N CYS A 34 -19.88 3.37 -11.74
CA CYS A 34 -18.87 2.32 -11.76
C CYS A 34 -17.63 2.71 -10.93
N GLY A 35 -16.71 1.76 -10.74
CA GLY A 35 -15.43 1.98 -10.05
C GLY A 35 -15.49 1.93 -8.52
N CYS A 36 -16.66 2.11 -7.92
CA CYS A 36 -16.88 1.90 -6.49
C CYS A 36 -17.26 0.42 -6.25
N SER A 37 -16.47 -0.26 -5.40
CA SER A 37 -16.81 -1.61 -4.94
C SER A 37 -17.70 -1.50 -3.69
N ARG A 38 -17.20 -1.89 -2.51
CA ARG A 38 -18.01 -1.88 -1.27
C ARG A 38 -17.45 -1.00 -0.15
N TYR A 39 -16.15 -0.72 -0.18
CA TYR A 39 -15.46 0.04 0.86
C TYR A 39 -14.22 0.71 0.28
N ASN A 40 -13.68 1.70 1.01
CA ASN A 40 -12.39 2.31 0.70
C ASN A 40 -11.27 1.30 0.95
N VAL A 41 -10.27 1.30 0.09
CA VAL A 41 -9.13 0.37 0.18
C VAL A 41 -7.87 1.16 0.44
N ALA A 42 -7.19 0.88 1.55
CA ALA A 42 -5.87 1.44 1.83
C ALA A 42 -4.81 0.40 1.43
N ILE A 43 -3.86 0.82 0.60
CA ILE A 43 -2.68 0.03 0.25
C ILE A 43 -1.50 0.64 1.01
N ASN A 44 -0.99 -0.12 1.97
CA ASN A 44 -0.06 0.39 2.97
C ASN A 44 1.41 0.25 2.58
N ALA A 45 1.72 -0.37 1.44
CA ALA A 45 3.10 -0.64 1.04
C ALA A 45 3.27 -0.54 -0.47
N ARG A 46 4.51 -0.30 -0.91
CA ARG A 46 4.91 -0.56 -2.29
C ARG A 46 4.61 -2.03 -2.59
N ILE A 47 3.80 -2.28 -3.62
CA ILE A 47 3.38 -3.64 -4.01
C ILE A 47 4.55 -4.39 -4.66
N ILE A 48 5.52 -4.82 -3.85
CA ILE A 48 6.54 -5.81 -4.24
C ILE A 48 6.18 -7.11 -3.53
N GLY A 49 5.92 -8.17 -4.29
CA GLY A 49 5.43 -9.44 -3.73
C GLY A 49 3.91 -9.48 -3.47
N GLY A 50 3.24 -8.33 -3.49
CA GLY A 50 1.78 -8.26 -3.32
C GLY A 50 1.34 -8.29 -1.85
N GLU A 51 0.07 -7.99 -1.63
CA GLU A 51 -0.62 -8.25 -0.38
C GLU A 51 -1.95 -8.98 -0.67
N PRO A 52 -2.47 -9.78 0.26
CA PRO A 52 -3.80 -10.35 0.12
C PRO A 52 -4.85 -9.24 -0.02
N ALA A 53 -5.64 -9.28 -1.09
CA ALA A 53 -6.73 -8.34 -1.26
C ALA A 53 -7.84 -8.62 -0.24
N VAL A 54 -8.40 -7.56 0.35
CA VAL A 54 -9.57 -7.66 1.22
C VAL A 54 -10.75 -8.23 0.40
N ASN A 55 -11.52 -9.14 0.99
CA ASN A 55 -12.56 -9.86 0.26
C ASN A 55 -13.65 -8.92 -0.33
N HIS A 56 -13.79 -8.93 -1.67
CA HIS A 56 -14.67 -8.05 -2.45
C HIS A 56 -14.25 -6.56 -2.54
N SER A 57 -12.97 -6.24 -2.35
CA SER A 57 -12.46 -4.86 -2.45
C SER A 57 -12.32 -4.37 -3.89
N TRP A 58 -12.14 -5.30 -4.83
CA TRP A 58 -11.90 -5.06 -6.24
C TRP A 58 -13.05 -5.64 -7.07
N GLY A 59 -14.20 -4.99 -7.04
CA GLY A 59 -15.45 -5.48 -7.65
C GLY A 59 -15.41 -5.63 -9.18
N TRP A 60 -14.41 -5.04 -9.84
CA TRP A 60 -14.14 -5.23 -11.26
C TRP A 60 -13.28 -6.48 -11.55
N ALA A 61 -12.69 -7.12 -10.55
CA ALA A 61 -11.82 -8.26 -10.74
C ALA A 61 -12.63 -9.50 -11.15
N VAL A 62 -12.18 -10.18 -12.22
CA VAL A 62 -12.81 -11.38 -12.75
C VAL A 62 -11.76 -12.48 -13.00
N SER A 63 -12.17 -13.74 -12.91
CA SER A 63 -11.32 -14.89 -13.27
C SER A 63 -11.85 -15.56 -14.54
N LEU A 64 -11.04 -15.62 -15.59
CA LEU A 64 -11.36 -16.42 -16.78
C LEU A 64 -11.09 -17.90 -16.49
N ARG A 65 -12.00 -18.77 -16.93
CA ARG A 65 -11.85 -20.23 -16.86
C ARG A 65 -12.22 -20.82 -18.21
N VAL A 66 -11.33 -21.63 -18.78
CA VAL A 66 -11.63 -22.41 -19.98
C VAL A 66 -12.20 -23.76 -19.52
N LEU A 67 -13.36 -24.14 -20.05
CA LEU A 67 -13.93 -25.46 -19.84
C LEU A 67 -13.28 -26.42 -20.84
N ASN A 68 -12.71 -27.50 -20.31
CA ASN A 68 -12.14 -28.60 -21.10
C ASN A 68 -13.23 -29.62 -21.42
#